data_AF-A0A2V6JEN9-F1
#
_entry.id   AF-A0A2V6JEN9-F1
#
_cell.length_a   1.000
_cell.length_b   1.000
_cell.length_c   1.000
_cell.angle_alpha   90.00
_cell.angle_beta   90.00
_cell.angle_gamma   90.00
#
_symmetry.space_group_name_H-M   'P 1'
#
loop_
_entity.id
_entity.type
_entity.pdbx_description
1 polymer ?
#
loop_
_entity_poly.entity_id
_entity_poly.type
_entity_poly.pdbx_seq_one_letter_code
_entity_poly.pdbx_strand_id
1 'polypeptide(L)'
;MSGLKSNRDLWKKIIPVAFHVDYWDHFGWRDRFAKPEFTSRQQRYAAAWGGDSLYTPGFVVNGKEWRDWFGGNVTPTSSAKVGVLRVSFSKRRKTQCQFCSGDNTTRGFSVECRIAG
;
A
#
# COMPACT_ATOMS: atom_id res chain seq x y z
N MET A 1 2.06 7.04 15.86
CA MET A 1 1.14 7.25 14.72
C MET A 1 -0.07 8.15 15.00
N SER A 2 -0.37 8.54 16.25
CA SER A 2 -1.50 9.45 16.58
C SER A 2 -1.43 10.80 15.85
N GLY A 3 -0.23 11.34 15.62
CA GLY A 3 -0.02 12.61 14.91
C GLY A 3 -0.43 12.61 13.43
N LEU A 4 -0.64 11.44 12.81
CA LEU A 4 -1.15 11.40 11.44
C LEU A 4 -2.62 11.85 11.37
N LYS A 5 -3.40 11.61 12.44
CA LYS A 5 -4.83 11.98 12.50
C LYS A 5 -5.05 13.49 12.40
N SER A 6 -4.10 14.29 12.87
CA SER A 6 -4.13 15.74 12.83
C SER A 6 -3.43 16.33 11.60
N ASN A 7 -2.87 15.50 10.72
CA ASN A 7 -2.15 15.98 9.53
C ASN A 7 -3.15 16.44 8.45
N ARG A 8 -3.05 17.69 8.01
CA ARG A 8 -3.92 18.29 6.98
C ARG A 8 -3.82 17.61 5.60
N ASP A 9 -2.73 16.89 5.35
CA ASP A 9 -2.49 16.13 4.12
C ASP A 9 -3.02 14.68 4.18
N LEU A 10 -3.52 14.24 5.33
CA LEU A 10 -4.19 12.94 5.47
C LEU A 10 -5.39 12.88 4.52
N TRP A 11 -5.52 11.76 3.80
CA TRP A 11 -6.51 11.50 2.75
C TRP A 11 -6.38 12.33 1.47
N LYS A 12 -5.46 13.29 1.41
CA LYS A 12 -5.19 14.10 0.21
C LYS A 12 -3.88 13.71 -0.47
N LYS A 13 -2.80 13.65 0.31
CA LYS A 13 -1.46 13.27 -0.16
C LYS A 13 -0.94 12.03 0.55
N ILE A 14 -1.48 11.72 1.73
CA ILE A 14 -1.10 10.55 2.53
C ILE A 14 -2.30 9.65 2.69
N ILE A 15 -2.17 8.39 2.29
CA ILE A 15 -3.20 7.36 2.43
C ILE A 15 -2.60 6.23 3.26
N PRO A 16 -2.78 6.23 4.59
CA PRO A 16 -2.27 5.16 5.43
C PRO A 16 -3.09 3.89 5.24
N VAL A 17 -2.42 2.75 5.13
CA VAL A 17 -3.03 1.42 5.10
C VAL A 17 -2.20 0.50 6.00
N ALA A 18 -2.89 -0.33 6.78
CA ALA A 18 -2.26 -1.33 7.64
C ALA A 18 -2.54 -2.74 7.09
N PHE A 19 -1.52 -3.59 7.14
CA PHE A 19 -1.59 -4.98 6.70
C PHE A 19 -1.03 -5.87 7.81
N HIS A 20 -1.89 -6.70 8.39
CA HIS A 20 -1.53 -7.56 9.51
C HIS A 20 -0.94 -8.87 8.97
N VAL A 21 0.33 -9.13 9.25
CA VAL A 21 1.01 -10.35 8.80
C VAL A 21 0.66 -11.52 9.70
N ASP A 22 0.65 -12.73 9.14
CA ASP A 22 0.23 -13.95 9.81
C ASP A 22 1.39 -14.82 10.34
N TYR A 23 2.64 -14.51 10.02
CA TYR A 23 3.77 -15.35 10.46
C TYR A 23 3.97 -15.37 11.99
N TRP A 24 3.34 -14.45 12.73
CA TRP A 24 3.29 -14.47 14.18
C TRP A 24 2.39 -15.59 14.74
N ASP A 25 1.45 -16.11 13.95
CA ASP A 25 0.58 -17.22 14.34
C ASP A 25 1.40 -18.47 14.72
N HIS A 26 2.54 -18.69 14.05
CA HIS A 26 3.47 -19.79 14.35
C HIS A 26 4.11 -19.68 15.75
N PHE A 27 4.13 -18.48 16.33
CA PHE A 27 4.61 -18.21 17.69
C PHE A 27 3.45 -18.09 18.70
N GLY A 28 2.22 -18.45 18.31
CA GLY A 28 1.04 -18.41 19.16
C GLY A 28 0.36 -17.04 19.25
N TRP A 29 0.82 -16.04 18.49
CA TRP A 29 0.29 -14.67 18.50
C TRP A 29 -0.71 -14.47 17.36
N ARG A 30 -1.87 -15.12 17.50
CA ARG A 30 -2.88 -15.12 16.45
C ARG A 30 -3.68 -13.82 16.40
N ASP A 31 -3.51 -13.08 15.31
CA ASP A 31 -4.24 -11.82 15.07
C ASP A 31 -5.45 -12.04 14.16
N ARG A 32 -6.63 -11.57 14.59
CA ARG A 32 -7.90 -11.72 13.85
C ARG A 32 -7.92 -10.96 12.51
N PHE A 33 -7.05 -9.96 12.37
CA PHE A 33 -6.91 -9.18 11.14
C PHE A 33 -5.79 -9.70 10.25
N ALA A 34 -4.98 -10.64 10.74
CA ALA A 34 -3.89 -11.20 9.97
C ALA A 34 -4.39 -12.08 8.84
N LYS A 35 -3.69 -12.01 7.70
CA LYS A 35 -3.97 -12.85 6.54
C LYS A 35 -2.69 -13.24 5.79
N PRO A 36 -2.60 -14.45 5.23
CA PRO A 36 -1.42 -14.90 4.46
C PRO A 36 -1.07 -13.98 3.29
N GLU A 37 -2.07 -13.36 2.66
CA GLU A 37 -1.84 -12.44 1.53
C GLU A 37 -1.06 -11.19 1.94
N PHE A 38 -1.15 -10.78 3.21
CA PHE A 38 -0.43 -9.64 3.76
C PHE A 38 1.05 -9.99 4.03
N THR A 39 1.34 -11.20 4.50
CA THR A 39 2.70 -11.74 4.57
C THR A 39 3.32 -11.87 3.17
N SER A 40 2.59 -12.45 2.22
CA SER A 40 3.04 -12.56 0.82
C SER A 40 3.30 -11.19 0.19
N ARG A 41 2.51 -10.17 0.53
CA ARG A 41 2.77 -8.79 0.12
C ARG A 41 4.10 -8.27 0.68
N GLN A 42 4.38 -8.50 1.96
CA GLN A 42 5.63 -8.08 2.58
C GLN A 42 6.84 -8.79 1.95
N GLN A 43 6.74 -10.09 1.69
CA GLN A 43 7.76 -10.88 0.98
C GLN A 43 8.08 -10.32 -0.40
N ARG A 44 7.06 -9.97 -1.19
CA ARG A 44 7.25 -9.36 -2.51
C ARG A 44 8.00 -8.02 -2.44
N TYR A 45 7.71 -7.22 -1.41
CA TYR A 45 8.46 -5.98 -1.19
C TYR A 45 9.91 -6.25 -0.81
N ALA A 46 10.16 -7.13 0.17
CA ALA A 46 11.52 -7.50 0.57
C ALA A 46 12.35 -8.00 -0.62
N ALA A 47 11.79 -8.92 -1.43
CA ALA A 47 12.43 -9.43 -2.64
C ALA A 47 12.71 -8.31 -3.67
N ALA A 48 11.77 -7.39 -3.89
CA ALA A 48 11.95 -6.27 -4.81
C ALA A 48 13.06 -5.29 -4.38
N TRP A 49 13.38 -5.25 -3.08
CA TRP A 49 14.46 -4.43 -2.53
C TRP A 49 15.77 -5.21 -2.36
N GLY A 50 15.81 -6.49 -2.72
CA GLY A 50 16.95 -7.38 -2.46
C GLY A 50 17.19 -7.64 -0.97
N GLY A 51 16.13 -7.57 -0.15
CA GLY A 51 16.19 -7.87 1.28
C GLY A 51 15.76 -9.30 1.58
N ASP A 52 16.45 -9.93 2.51
CA ASP A 52 16.24 -11.34 2.88
C ASP A 52 15.49 -11.52 4.21
N SER A 53 14.95 -10.44 4.79
CA SER A 53 14.32 -10.48 6.12
C SER A 53 13.01 -9.72 6.15
N LEU A 54 12.02 -10.33 6.82
CA LEU A 54 10.74 -9.70 7.16
C LEU A 54 10.78 -9.28 8.62
N TYR A 55 10.18 -8.14 8.92
CA TYR A 55 10.10 -7.64 10.29
C TYR A 55 8.87 -6.76 10.48
N THR A 56 8.43 -6.64 11.73
CA THR A 56 7.37 -5.69 12.12
C THR A 56 7.83 -4.85 13.31
N PRO A 57 7.54 -3.53 13.32
CA PRO A 57 6.82 -2.80 12.28
C PRO A 57 7.70 -2.56 11.05
N GLY A 58 7.16 -2.84 9.86
CA GLY A 58 7.79 -2.53 8.57
C GLY A 58 6.97 -1.49 7.82
N PHE A 59 7.63 -0.48 7.26
CA PHE A 59 6.97 0.62 6.54
C PHE A 59 7.39 0.68 5.07
N VAL A 60 6.39 0.95 4.23
CA VAL A 60 6.57 1.15 2.79
C VAL A 60 5.97 2.47 2.39
N VAL A 61 6.75 3.32 1.73
CA VAL A 61 6.28 4.60 1.19
C VAL A 61 6.61 4.65 -0.29
N ASN A 62 5.57 4.84 -1.12
CA ASN A 62 5.71 4.88 -2.59
C ASN A 62 6.50 3.68 -3.16
N GLY A 63 6.29 2.49 -2.60
CA GLY A 63 6.93 1.25 -3.03
C GLY A 63 8.37 1.04 -2.54
N LYS A 64 8.91 1.97 -1.75
CA LYS A 64 10.25 1.86 -1.15
C LYS A 64 10.16 1.57 0.34
N GLU A 65 11.11 0.80 0.83
CA GLU A 65 11.28 0.60 2.27
C GLU A 65 11.56 1.95 2.95
N TRP A 66 10.84 2.22 4.02
CA TRP A 66 11.08 3.40 4.85
C TRP A 66 11.68 2.96 6.19
N ARG A 67 13.01 3.00 6.31
CA ARG A 67 13.74 2.58 7.51
C ARG A 67 13.78 3.67 8.60
N ASP A 68 13.74 4.95 8.19
CA ASP A 68 13.91 6.10 9.09
C ASP A 68 12.66 6.49 9.91
N TRP A 69 11.61 5.67 9.86
CA TRP A 69 10.31 5.98 10.47
C TRP A 69 10.38 6.12 12.00
N PHE A 70 11.34 5.46 12.65
CA PHE A 70 11.57 5.54 14.09
C PHE A 70 12.13 6.90 14.54
N GLY A 71 12.83 7.63 13.66
CA GLY A 71 13.56 8.85 14.01
C GLY A 71 12.70 10.11 14.12
N GLY A 72 11.37 9.98 14.09
CA GLY A 72 10.46 11.14 14.07
C GLY A 72 10.43 11.90 12.73
N ASN A 73 11.10 11.37 11.70
CA ASN A 73 11.14 11.97 10.38
C ASN A 73 9.76 11.97 9.71
N VAL A 74 9.49 13.03 8.94
CA VAL A 74 8.26 13.19 8.16
C VAL A 74 8.20 12.11 7.09
N THR A 75 7.00 11.56 6.84
CA THR A 75 6.74 10.64 5.74
C THR A 75 7.39 11.16 4.46
N PRO A 76 8.26 10.39 3.78
CA PRO A 76 8.96 10.87 2.60
C PRO A 76 7.93 11.34 1.57
N THR A 77 7.90 12.65 1.36
CA THR A 77 6.93 13.30 0.49
C THR A 77 7.56 13.37 -0.90
N SER A 78 6.95 12.69 -1.86
CA SER A 78 7.42 12.73 -3.25
C SER A 78 6.83 13.96 -3.94
N SER A 79 7.68 14.79 -4.54
CA SER A 79 7.26 15.85 -5.48
C SER A 79 7.11 15.32 -6.91
N ALA A 80 7.30 14.01 -7.13
CA ALA A 80 7.21 13.42 -8.45
C ALA A 80 5.83 13.66 -9.06
N LYS A 81 5.81 13.94 -10.37
CA LYS A 81 4.58 14.13 -11.13
C LYS A 81 3.80 12.82 -11.13
N VAL A 82 2.77 12.73 -10.30
CA VAL A 82 1.92 11.54 -10.19
C VAL A 82 0.96 11.45 -11.37
N GLY A 83 0.68 10.22 -11.81
CA GLY A 83 -0.33 9.97 -12.83
C GLY A 83 -1.75 10.01 -12.29
N VAL A 84 -2.73 10.10 -13.20
CA VAL A 84 -4.15 10.07 -12.88
C VAL A 84 -4.68 8.65 -13.08
N LEU A 85 -5.19 8.03 -12.02
CA LEU A 85 -5.97 6.79 -12.09
C LEU A 85 -7.46 7.15 -12.18
N ARG A 86 -8.09 6.85 -13.32
CA ARG A 86 -9.54 6.91 -13.51
C ARG A 86 -10.12 5.52 -13.32
N VAL A 87 -11.18 5.44 -12.53
CA VAL A 87 -11.93 4.20 -12.30
C VAL A 87 -13.38 4.47 -12.65
N SER A 88 -13.94 3.69 -13.57
CA SER A 88 -15.36 3.73 -13.91
C SER A 88 -16.04 2.43 -13.48
N PHE A 89 -17.24 2.58 -12.90
CA PHE A 89 -18.04 1.45 -12.42
C PHE A 89 -19.23 1.25 -13.34
N SER A 90 -19.38 0.04 -13.87
CA SER A 90 -20.58 -0.34 -14.62
C SER A 90 -21.59 -1.03 -13.70
N LYS A 91 -22.88 -0.90 -14.02
CA LYS A 91 -24.00 -1.55 -13.29
C LYS A 91 -23.88 -3.09 -13.19
N ARG A 92 -22.94 -3.72 -13.91
CA ARG A 92 -22.74 -5.18 -13.97
C ARG A 92 -21.50 -5.69 -13.22
N ARG A 93 -21.08 -5.03 -12.13
CA ARG A 93 -19.89 -5.42 -11.33
C ARG A 93 -18.56 -5.45 -12.11
N LYS A 94 -18.50 -4.77 -13.25
CA LYS A 94 -17.25 -4.57 -13.98
C LYS A 94 -16.68 -3.20 -13.64
N THR A 95 -15.42 -3.19 -13.25
CA THR A 95 -14.65 -1.97 -12.96
C THR A 95 -13.62 -1.80 -14.07
N GLN A 96 -13.61 -0.65 -14.72
CA GLN A 96 -12.58 -0.32 -15.69
C GLN A 96 -11.65 0.71 -15.10
N CYS A 97 -10.34 0.44 -15.18
CA CYS A 97 -9.30 1.31 -14.65
C CYS A 97 -8.41 1.83 -15.78
N GLN A 98 -8.15 3.12 -15.80
CA GLN A 98 -7.23 3.74 -16.75
C GLN A 98 -6.23 4.59 -15.99
N PHE A 99 -4.94 4.35 -16.22
CA PHE A 99 -3.88 5.14 -15.62
C PHE A 99 -3.16 5.97 -16.69
N CYS A 100 -3.18 7.29 -16.54
CA CYS A 100 -2.38 8.22 -17.33
C CYS A 100 -1.17 8.62 -16.50
N SER A 101 0.05 8.25 -16.90
CA SER A 101 1.27 8.63 -16.18
C SER A 101 1.49 10.15 -16.20
N GLY A 102 2.34 10.66 -15.30
CA GLY A 102 2.76 12.06 -15.30
C GLY A 102 3.38 12.51 -16.63
N ASP A 103 3.97 11.58 -17.38
CA ASP A 103 4.59 11.83 -18.69
C ASP A 103 3.60 11.64 -19.86
N ASN A 104 2.29 11.73 -19.59
CA ASN A 104 1.21 11.57 -20.57
C ASN A 104 1.14 10.19 -21.26
N THR A 105 1.85 9.17 -20.74
CA THR A 105 1.72 7.81 -21.24
C THR A 105 0.48 7.16 -20.62
N THR A 106 -0.50 6.81 -21.45
CA THR A 106 -1.73 6.15 -20.98
C THR A 106 -1.59 4.64 -21.06
N ARG A 107 -1.79 3.96 -19.94
CA ARG A 107 -1.92 2.49 -19.88
C ARG A 107 -3.32 2.15 -19.37
N GLY A 108 -4.08 1.42 -20.20
CA GLY A 108 -5.41 0.92 -19.84
C GLY A 108 -5.30 -0.48 -19.24
N PHE A 109 -6.04 -0.73 -18.16
CA PHE A 109 -6.11 -2.05 -17.53
C PHE A 109 -7.56 -2.37 -17.19
N SER A 110 -8.09 -3.51 -17.66
CA SER A 110 -9.40 -3.98 -17.21
C SER A 110 -9.20 -4.84 -15.96
N VAL A 111 -9.86 -4.51 -14.85
CA VAL A 111 -9.76 -5.26 -13.60
C VAL A 111 -11.14 -5.72 -13.18
N GLU A 112 -11.34 -7.03 -13.10
CA GLU A 112 -12.60 -7.58 -12.59
C GLU A 112 -12.59 -7.53 -11.06
N CYS A 113 -13.17 -6.48 -10.49
CA CYS A 113 -13.32 -6.34 -9.04
C CYS A 113 -14.53 -7.14 -8.55
N ARG A 114 -14.30 -8.23 -7.82
CA ARG A 114 -15.32 -8.84 -6.95
C ARG A 114 -15.30 -8.10 -5.61
N ILE A 115 -16.33 -7.32 -5.32
CA ILE A 115 -16.55 -6.82 -3.97
C ILE A 115 -17.04 -8.01 -3.15
N ALA A 116 -16.21 -8.51 -2.23
CA ALA A 116 -16.63 -9.49 -1.25
C ALA A 116 -17.69 -8.82 -0.36
N GLY A 117 -18.90 -9.38 -0.37
CA GLY A 117 -20.00 -8.98 0.52
C GLY A 117 -19.86 -9.63 1.88
#